data_AF-A0AAD5VAM2-F1
#
_entry.id   AF-A0AAD5VAM2-F1
#
_cell.length_a   1.000
_cell.length_b   1.000
_cell.length_c   1.000
_cell.angle_alpha   90.00
_cell.angle_beta   90.00
_cell.angle_gamma   90.00
#
_symmetry.space_group_name_H-M   'P 1'
#
loop_
_entity.id
_entity.type
_entity.pdbx_description
1 polymer ?
#
loop_
_entity_poly.entity_id
_entity_poly.type
_entity_poly.pdbx_seq_one_letter_code
_entity_poly.pdbx_strand_id
1 'polypeptide(L)'
;MMDATNLYPDGFHPVSQIRHASGKPDFAKHYTRTRAPVKYYFIDYGISCVFDPEDPDPREVPIRAGDKSAPEIKDDPEDRGPINPFPTDVYYIGNLIRTEIKEDYRGIDFMNELVADMVQADPTKRPTMDVVVKRFEKTRLSLSGWKLMKRLRKPEEDQLWLLTAVPMYKQ
;
A
#
# COMPACT_ATOMS: atom_id res chain seq x y z
N MET A 1 7.05 -5.41 5.77
CA MET A 1 8.54 -5.53 5.78
C MET A 1 9.04 -5.69 4.36
N MET A 2 10.33 -5.44 4.08
CA MET A 2 10.91 -5.60 2.74
C MET A 2 12.19 -6.44 2.79
N ASP A 3 12.44 -7.26 1.77
CA ASP A 3 13.76 -7.84 1.51
C ASP A 3 14.65 -6.80 0.85
N ALA A 4 15.58 -6.29 1.64
CA ALA A 4 16.45 -5.19 1.29
C ALA A 4 17.82 -5.64 0.78
N THR A 5 18.07 -6.95 0.63
CA THR A 5 19.41 -7.51 0.34
C THR A 5 20.04 -6.88 -0.91
N ASN A 6 19.27 -6.72 -1.99
CA ASN A 6 19.75 -6.08 -3.22
C ASN A 6 19.71 -4.55 -3.16
N LEU A 7 18.83 -3.99 -2.33
CA LEU A 7 18.66 -2.54 -2.21
C LEU A 7 19.81 -1.92 -1.42
N TYR A 8 20.29 -2.63 -0.39
CA TYR A 8 21.38 -2.26 0.50
C TYR A 8 22.39 -3.42 0.58
N PRO A 9 23.34 -3.54 -0.37
CA PRO A 9 24.24 -4.68 -0.45
C PRO A 9 25.14 -4.85 0.78
N ASP A 10 25.46 -3.74 1.45
CA ASP A 10 26.30 -3.71 2.65
C ASP A 10 25.45 -3.61 3.94
N GLY A 11 24.13 -3.76 3.81
CA GLY A 11 23.15 -3.56 4.90
C GLY A 11 22.85 -2.09 5.21
N PHE A 12 21.89 -1.89 6.12
CA PHE A 12 21.45 -0.58 6.58
C PHE A 12 21.05 -0.63 8.06
N HIS A 13 21.06 0.52 8.73
CA HIS A 13 20.63 0.59 10.13
C HIS A 13 19.11 0.42 10.24
N PRO A 14 18.60 -0.47 11.13
CA PRO A 14 17.18 -0.85 11.15
C PRO A 14 16.22 0.31 11.43
N VAL A 15 16.66 1.31 12.21
CA VAL A 15 15.85 2.52 12.53
C VAL A 15 16.09 3.66 11.56
N SER A 16 17.25 3.70 10.89
CA SER A 16 17.67 4.86 10.08
C SER A 16 18.30 4.36 8.79
N GLN A 17 17.46 4.15 7.78
CA GLN A 17 17.87 3.48 6.53
C GLN A 17 18.96 4.23 5.75
N ILE A 18 19.18 5.52 6.06
CA ILE A 18 20.28 6.31 5.48
C ILE A 18 21.65 5.95 6.06
N ARG A 19 21.73 5.30 7.22
CA ARG A 19 22.99 4.99 7.92
C ARG A 19 23.45 3.57 7.66
N HIS A 20 24.77 3.39 7.61
CA HIS A 20 25.40 2.08 7.53
C HIS A 20 24.95 1.14 8.66
N ALA A 21 24.85 -0.17 8.37
CA ALA A 21 24.37 -1.19 9.33
C ALA A 21 25.14 -1.19 10.66
N SER A 22 26.43 -0.89 10.62
CA SER A 22 27.29 -0.81 11.82
C SER A 22 27.07 0.45 12.67
N GLY A 23 26.13 1.33 12.34
CA GLY A 23 25.86 2.57 13.08
C GLY A 23 26.93 3.67 12.90
N LYS A 24 27.89 3.48 12.00
CA LYS A 24 28.92 4.48 11.67
C LYS A 24 28.31 5.73 11.02
N PRO A 25 29.00 6.88 11.05
CA PRO A 25 28.50 8.12 10.44
C PRO A 25 28.34 8.03 8.91
N ASP A 26 28.93 7.03 8.26
CA ASP A 26 28.83 6.83 6.82
C ASP A 26 27.41 6.47 6.37
N PHE A 27 27.04 6.96 5.17
CA PHE A 27 25.77 6.62 4.55
C PHE A 27 25.75 5.17 4.08
N ALA A 28 24.59 4.52 4.20
CA ALA A 28 24.39 3.20 3.60
C ALA A 28 24.46 3.30 2.07
N LYS A 29 25.29 2.47 1.45
CA LYS A 29 25.29 2.27 0.01
C LYS A 29 23.93 1.68 -0.38
N HIS A 30 23.25 2.33 -1.33
CA HIS A 30 21.92 1.90 -1.77
C HIS A 30 21.68 2.14 -3.25
N TYR A 31 20.73 1.40 -3.81
CA TYR A 31 20.25 1.56 -5.18
C TYR A 31 18.83 2.11 -5.22
N THR A 32 18.36 2.49 -6.41
CA THR A 32 16.93 2.78 -6.59
C THR A 32 16.14 1.48 -6.71
N ARG A 33 14.87 1.49 -6.29
CA ARG A 33 13.97 0.31 -6.40
C ARG A 33 13.74 -0.16 -7.84
N THR A 34 13.97 0.72 -8.82
CA THR A 34 13.95 0.36 -10.25
C THR A 34 15.20 -0.43 -10.66
N ARG A 35 16.37 -0.10 -10.09
CA ARG A 35 17.64 -0.80 -10.37
C ARG A 35 17.80 -2.09 -9.56
N ALA A 36 17.26 -2.12 -8.35
CA ALA A 36 17.26 -3.26 -7.46
C ALA A 36 15.81 -3.55 -7.02
N PRO A 37 15.07 -4.40 -7.76
CA PRO A 37 13.71 -4.79 -7.38
C PRO A 37 13.67 -5.36 -5.95
N VAL A 38 12.66 -4.93 -5.19
CA VAL A 38 12.49 -5.26 -3.78
C VAL A 38 11.24 -6.10 -3.61
N LYS A 39 11.34 -7.18 -2.83
CA LYS A 39 10.19 -7.99 -2.43
C LYS A 39 9.64 -7.49 -1.10
N TYR A 40 8.33 -7.32 -1.02
CA TYR A 40 7.63 -6.88 0.19
C TYR A 40 6.85 -8.05 0.78
N TYR A 41 6.73 -8.04 2.11
CA TYR A 41 6.02 -9.06 2.88
C TYR A 41 5.05 -8.39 3.85
N PHE A 42 3.84 -8.95 3.93
CA PHE A 42 2.95 -8.76 5.07
C PHE A 42 3.60 -9.38 6.31
N ILE A 43 3.58 -8.64 7.40
CA ILE A 43 4.17 -9.01 8.68
C ILE A 43 3.18 -8.70 9.78
N ASP A 44 3.55 -9.08 11.00
CA ASP A 44 2.79 -8.80 12.22
C ASP A 44 1.41 -9.45 12.18
N TYR A 45 1.42 -10.78 12.31
CA TYR A 45 0.21 -11.60 12.38
C TYR A 45 -0.30 -11.75 13.82
N GLY A 46 0.09 -10.85 14.73
CA GLY A 46 -0.21 -10.97 16.16
C GLY A 46 -1.70 -10.95 16.51
N ILE A 47 -2.54 -10.46 15.57
CA ILE A 47 -4.01 -10.42 15.67
C ILE A 47 -4.69 -11.19 14.55
N SER A 48 -3.95 -12.00 13.78
CA SER A 48 -4.52 -12.79 12.69
C SER A 48 -5.16 -14.07 13.21
N CYS A 49 -6.19 -14.53 12.52
CA CYS A 49 -6.89 -15.76 12.80
C CYS A 49 -6.77 -16.72 11.61
N VAL A 50 -6.85 -18.02 11.88
CA VAL A 50 -6.89 -19.06 10.86
C VAL A 50 -8.30 -19.63 10.84
N PHE A 51 -8.92 -19.63 9.67
CA PHE A 51 -10.28 -20.14 9.46
C PHE A 51 -10.24 -21.45 8.67
N ASP A 52 -11.30 -22.24 8.80
CA ASP A 52 -11.52 -23.42 7.97
C ASP A 52 -11.70 -22.98 6.50
N PRO A 53 -10.89 -23.48 5.55
CA PRO A 53 -11.06 -23.16 4.13
C PRO A 53 -12.44 -23.52 3.56
N GLU A 54 -13.15 -24.47 4.19
CA GLU A 54 -14.48 -24.90 3.76
C GLU A 54 -15.62 -24.06 4.37
N ASP A 55 -15.32 -23.14 5.31
CA ASP A 55 -16.30 -22.20 5.86
C ASP A 55 -16.42 -20.95 4.97
N PRO A 56 -17.56 -20.74 4.29
CA PRO A 56 -17.73 -19.58 3.42
C PRO A 56 -18.02 -18.27 4.16
N ASP A 57 -18.39 -18.30 5.44
CA ASP A 57 -18.70 -17.11 6.24
C ASP A 57 -18.15 -17.21 7.68
N PRO A 58 -16.82 -17.32 7.84
CA PRO A 58 -16.22 -17.39 9.17
C PRO A 58 -16.52 -16.12 9.94
N ARG A 59 -16.88 -16.25 11.22
CA ARG A 59 -17.20 -15.10 12.07
C ARG A 59 -16.31 -15.04 13.29
N GLU A 60 -15.71 -13.89 13.51
CA GLU A 60 -14.83 -13.63 14.64
C GLU A 60 -15.16 -12.26 15.26
N VAL A 61 -14.99 -12.12 16.57
CA VAL A 61 -15.15 -10.80 17.21
C VAL A 61 -13.92 -9.95 16.86
N PRO A 62 -14.09 -8.81 16.17
CA PRO A 62 -12.94 -8.09 15.64
C PRO A 62 -12.11 -7.45 16.76
N ILE A 63 -10.82 -7.77 16.78
CA ILE A 63 -9.82 -7.09 17.61
C ILE A 63 -9.51 -5.74 16.96
N ARG A 64 -9.51 -4.66 17.76
CA ARG A 64 -9.22 -3.33 17.23
C ARG A 64 -7.74 -3.21 16.86
N ALA A 65 -7.45 -3.13 15.57
CA ALA A 65 -6.10 -2.89 15.05
C ALA A 65 -5.71 -1.39 15.11
N GLY A 66 -4.54 -1.07 14.55
CA GLY A 66 -4.06 0.31 14.44
C GLY A 66 -4.95 1.19 13.55
N ASP A 67 -5.47 0.63 12.43
CA ASP A 67 -6.46 1.30 11.60
C ASP A 67 -7.87 1.09 12.19
N LYS A 68 -8.51 2.21 12.53
CA LYS A 68 -9.82 2.29 13.20
C LYS A 68 -10.94 2.75 12.27
N SER A 69 -10.69 2.80 10.96
CA SER A 69 -11.58 3.43 9.98
C SER A 69 -12.59 2.49 9.31
N ALA A 70 -12.52 1.17 9.55
CA ALA A 70 -13.47 0.21 9.02
C ALA A 70 -14.89 0.49 9.55
N PRO A 71 -15.88 0.86 8.70
CA PRO A 71 -17.17 1.38 9.15
C PRO A 71 -18.03 0.37 9.93
N GLU A 72 -17.82 -0.92 9.71
CA GLU A 72 -18.55 -2.01 10.36
C GLU A 72 -18.04 -2.32 11.78
N ILE A 73 -16.84 -1.86 12.14
CA ILE A 73 -16.25 -2.10 13.45
C ILE A 73 -16.58 -0.95 14.38
N LYS A 74 -17.38 -1.23 15.42
CA LYS A 74 -17.75 -0.24 16.43
C LYS A 74 -16.57 0.13 17.33
N ASP A 75 -16.61 1.36 17.84
CA ASP A 75 -15.57 1.89 18.71
C ASP A 75 -15.46 1.13 20.03
N ASP A 76 -16.61 0.92 20.68
CA ASP A 76 -16.72 0.20 21.95
C ASP A 76 -16.53 -1.31 21.73
N PRO A 77 -15.55 -1.95 22.39
CA PRO A 77 -15.39 -3.41 22.36
C PRO A 77 -16.65 -4.18 22.79
N GLU A 78 -17.43 -3.67 23.73
CA GLU A 78 -18.63 -4.35 24.26
C GLU A 78 -19.75 -4.42 23.21
N ASP A 79 -19.77 -3.50 22.25
CA ASP A 79 -20.79 -3.43 21.21
C ASP A 79 -20.45 -4.25 19.94
N ARG A 80 -19.26 -4.87 19.88
CA ARG A 80 -18.79 -5.62 18.70
C ARG A 80 -19.36 -7.03 18.67
N GLY A 81 -20.15 -7.32 17.65
CA GLY A 81 -20.55 -8.67 17.31
C GLY A 81 -19.51 -9.38 16.43
N PRO A 82 -19.60 -10.72 16.30
CA PRO A 82 -18.81 -11.46 15.32
C PRO A 82 -19.11 -10.99 13.90
N ILE A 83 -18.05 -10.77 13.11
CA ILE A 83 -18.14 -10.38 11.70
C ILE A 83 -17.26 -11.29 10.83
N ASN A 84 -17.55 -11.32 9.54
CA ASN A 84 -16.63 -11.88 8.56
C ASN A 84 -15.47 -10.90 8.33
N PRO A 85 -14.21 -11.31 8.59
CA PRO A 85 -13.07 -10.38 8.52
C PRO A 85 -12.57 -10.16 7.10
N PHE A 86 -12.89 -11.03 6.13
CA PHE A 86 -12.29 -10.92 4.79
C PHE A 86 -12.66 -9.63 4.04
N PRO A 87 -13.92 -9.15 4.05
CA PRO A 87 -14.25 -7.84 3.49
C PRO A 87 -13.59 -6.68 4.24
N THR A 88 -13.31 -6.85 5.53
CA THR A 88 -12.60 -5.85 6.35
C THR A 88 -11.13 -5.74 5.92
N ASP A 89 -10.45 -6.86 5.67
CA ASP A 89 -9.08 -6.86 5.14
C ASP A 89 -9.00 -6.19 3.75
N VAL A 90 -9.99 -6.42 2.90
CA VAL A 90 -10.12 -5.71 1.61
C VAL A 90 -10.23 -4.20 1.83
N TYR A 91 -11.05 -3.78 2.78
CA TYR A 91 -11.19 -2.36 3.12
C TYR A 91 -9.86 -1.79 3.63
N TYR A 92 -9.16 -2.45 4.54
CA TYR A 92 -7.90 -1.94 5.08
C TYR A 92 -6.82 -1.77 4.02
N ILE A 93 -6.66 -2.74 3.10
CA ILE A 93 -5.69 -2.60 1.99
C ILE A 93 -6.12 -1.47 1.05
N GLY A 94 -7.41 -1.37 0.72
CA GLY A 94 -7.93 -0.30 -0.12
C GLY A 94 -7.74 1.08 0.51
N ASN A 95 -8.00 1.18 1.81
CA ASN A 95 -7.87 2.40 2.59
C ASN A 95 -6.41 2.83 2.71
N LEU A 96 -5.49 1.90 2.96
CA LEU A 96 -4.05 2.16 2.95
C LEU A 96 -3.59 2.74 1.61
N ILE A 97 -4.06 2.21 0.47
CA ILE A 97 -3.73 2.77 -0.84
C ILE A 97 -4.36 4.15 -1.01
N ARG A 98 -5.60 4.33 -0.52
CA ARG A 98 -6.33 5.61 -0.59
C ARG A 98 -5.62 6.71 0.19
N THR A 99 -5.27 6.49 1.45
CA THR A 99 -4.73 7.53 2.35
C THR A 99 -3.21 7.66 2.21
N GLU A 100 -2.47 6.56 2.31
CA GLU A 100 -1.00 6.62 2.41
C GLU A 100 -0.30 6.76 1.06
N ILE A 101 -0.97 6.46 -0.05
CA ILE A 101 -0.36 6.49 -1.38
C ILE A 101 -1.03 7.54 -2.26
N LYS A 102 -2.36 7.56 -2.36
CA LYS A 102 -3.05 8.41 -3.34
C LYS A 102 -3.15 9.87 -2.90
N GLU A 103 -3.29 10.15 -1.60
CA GLU A 103 -3.28 11.53 -1.10
C GLU A 103 -1.89 12.15 -1.31
N ASP A 104 -0.84 11.39 -0.99
CA ASP A 104 0.56 11.83 -1.04
C ASP A 104 1.21 11.80 -2.42
N TYR A 105 0.66 11.03 -3.36
CA TYR A 105 1.30 10.81 -4.66
C TYR A 105 0.34 10.82 -5.85
N ARG A 106 0.87 11.23 -7.01
CA ARG A 106 0.25 11.20 -8.32
C ARG A 106 0.87 10.10 -9.18
N GLY A 107 0.08 9.59 -10.14
CA GLY A 107 0.51 8.58 -11.11
C GLY A 107 -0.04 7.17 -10.87
N ILE A 108 -0.82 6.98 -9.79
CA ILE A 108 -1.51 5.73 -9.46
C ILE A 108 -3.01 5.77 -9.78
N ASP A 109 -3.46 6.72 -10.60
CA ASP A 109 -4.88 6.92 -10.91
C ASP A 109 -5.55 5.69 -11.55
N PHE A 110 -4.77 4.79 -12.16
CA PHE A 110 -5.24 3.52 -12.68
C PHE A 110 -5.84 2.59 -11.61
N MET A 111 -5.54 2.85 -10.33
CA MET A 111 -6.09 2.11 -9.19
C MET A 111 -7.43 2.67 -8.70
N ASN A 112 -7.85 3.85 -9.19
CA ASN A 112 -8.96 4.61 -8.59
C ASN A 112 -10.26 3.81 -8.49
N GLU A 113 -10.68 3.17 -9.58
CA GLU A 113 -11.91 2.38 -9.60
C GLU A 113 -11.81 1.17 -8.67
N LEU A 114 -10.69 0.45 -8.70
CA LEU A 114 -10.50 -0.72 -7.85
C LEU A 114 -10.51 -0.33 -6.36
N VAL A 115 -9.79 0.72 -5.98
CA VAL A 115 -9.74 1.22 -4.60
C VAL A 115 -11.11 1.71 -4.15
N ALA A 116 -11.87 2.41 -5.01
CA ALA A 116 -13.22 2.87 -4.68
C ALA A 116 -14.18 1.72 -4.35
N ASP A 117 -14.04 0.57 -5.02
CA ASP A 117 -14.83 -0.62 -4.73
C ASP A 117 -14.36 -1.32 -3.44
N MET A 118 -13.06 -1.33 -3.15
CA MET A 118 -12.50 -1.93 -1.93
C MET A 118 -12.91 -1.19 -0.65
N VAL A 119 -13.08 0.13 -0.72
CA VAL A 119 -13.37 0.99 0.45
C VAL A 119 -14.86 1.30 0.62
N GLN A 120 -15.75 0.52 0.01
CA GLN A 120 -17.19 0.67 0.19
C GLN A 120 -17.58 0.53 1.67
N ALA A 121 -18.49 1.38 2.15
CA ALA A 121 -18.92 1.34 3.54
C ALA A 121 -19.65 0.03 3.88
N ASP A 122 -20.46 -0.46 2.95
CA ASP A 122 -21.13 -1.76 3.04
C ASP A 122 -20.13 -2.88 2.69
N PRO A 123 -19.77 -3.77 3.64
CA PRO A 123 -18.80 -4.83 3.40
C PRO A 123 -19.25 -5.81 2.31
N THR A 124 -20.56 -5.99 2.10
CA THR A 124 -21.10 -6.91 1.09
C THR A 124 -20.91 -6.41 -0.35
N LYS A 125 -20.64 -5.11 -0.51
CA LYS A 125 -20.37 -4.48 -1.82
C LYS A 125 -18.90 -4.49 -2.20
N ARG A 126 -18.01 -4.90 -1.27
CA ARG A 126 -16.58 -4.97 -1.53
C ARG A 126 -16.27 -6.21 -2.39
N PRO A 127 -15.33 -6.12 -3.34
CA PRO A 127 -14.86 -7.29 -4.08
C PRO A 127 -14.13 -8.25 -3.14
N THR A 128 -14.17 -9.56 -3.42
CA THR A 128 -13.30 -10.51 -2.73
C THR A 128 -11.83 -10.27 -3.09
N MET A 129 -10.90 -10.73 -2.25
CA MET A 129 -9.46 -10.53 -2.51
C MET A 129 -9.02 -11.17 -3.85
N ASP A 130 -9.59 -12.31 -4.22
CA ASP A 130 -9.33 -12.92 -5.53
C ASP A 130 -9.74 -12.02 -6.70
N VAL A 131 -10.89 -11.35 -6.58
CA VAL A 131 -11.35 -10.38 -7.58
C VAL A 131 -10.42 -9.16 -7.59
N VAL A 132 -9.99 -8.68 -6.42
CA VAL A 132 -9.02 -7.57 -6.31
C VAL A 132 -7.72 -7.89 -7.03
N VAL A 133 -7.12 -9.05 -6.74
CA VAL A 133 -5.86 -9.49 -7.37
C VAL A 133 -6.00 -9.61 -8.89
N LYS A 134 -7.07 -10.25 -9.37
CA LYS A 134 -7.34 -10.39 -10.81
C LYS A 134 -7.53 -9.05 -11.50
N ARG A 135 -8.30 -8.12 -10.90
CA ARG A 135 -8.51 -6.77 -11.44
C ARG A 135 -7.22 -5.99 -11.45
N PHE A 136 -6.43 -6.04 -10.37
CA PHE A 136 -5.14 -5.39 -10.28
C PHE A 136 -4.18 -5.90 -11.36
N GLU A 137 -4.06 -7.21 -11.52
CA GLU A 137 -3.20 -7.81 -12.54
C GLU A 137 -3.61 -7.40 -13.94
N LYS A 138 -4.91 -7.47 -14.25
CA LYS A 138 -5.45 -7.00 -15.54
C LYS A 138 -5.10 -5.54 -15.81
N THR A 139 -5.32 -4.65 -14.84
CA THR A 139 -4.98 -3.24 -14.98
C THR A 139 -3.48 -3.06 -15.16
N ARG A 140 -2.66 -3.70 -14.33
CA ARG A 140 -1.19 -3.64 -14.40
C ARG A 140 -0.66 -4.07 -15.76
N LEU A 141 -1.18 -5.16 -16.33
CA LEU A 141 -0.77 -5.66 -17.64
C LEU A 141 -1.16 -4.73 -18.80
N SER A 142 -2.18 -3.89 -18.60
CA SER A 142 -2.57 -2.87 -19.59
C SER A 142 -1.64 -1.65 -19.61
N LEU A 143 -0.82 -1.46 -18.57
CA LEU A 143 0.10 -0.34 -18.46
C LEU A 143 1.41 -0.62 -19.21
N SER A 144 1.95 0.40 -19.87
CA SER A 144 3.28 0.31 -20.47
C SER A 144 4.37 0.20 -19.40
N GLY A 145 5.47 -0.49 -19.71
CA GLY A 145 6.62 -0.57 -18.80
C GLY A 145 7.14 0.81 -18.38
N TRP A 146 7.13 1.79 -19.29
CA TRP A 146 7.48 3.18 -18.99
C TRP A 146 6.56 3.81 -17.95
N LYS A 147 5.25 3.53 -18.00
CA LYS A 147 4.29 4.01 -17.01
C LYS A 147 4.57 3.38 -15.64
N LEU A 148 4.88 2.08 -15.60
CA LEU A 148 5.21 1.35 -14.37
C LEU A 148 6.55 1.78 -13.75
N MET A 149 7.51 2.22 -14.57
CA MET A 149 8.81 2.72 -14.10
C MET A 149 8.80 4.21 -13.76
N LYS A 150 7.72 4.93 -14.06
CA LYS A 150 7.64 6.37 -13.79
C LYS A 150 7.60 6.61 -12.29
N ARG A 151 8.46 7.52 -11.82
CA ARG A 151 8.47 7.95 -10.42
C ARG A 151 7.10 8.55 -10.05
N LEU A 152 6.62 8.20 -8.86
CA LEU A 152 5.49 8.87 -8.22
C LEU A 152 5.87 10.31 -7.85
N ARG A 153 4.98 11.26 -8.17
CA ARG A 153 5.19 12.68 -7.88
C ARG A 153 4.34 13.11 -6.72
N LYS A 154 4.83 14.02 -5.88
CA LYS A 154 3.97 14.64 -4.87
C LYS A 154 3.07 15.72 -5.48
N PRO A 155 1.89 16.01 -4.90
CA PRO A 155 0.98 17.04 -5.39
C PRO A 155 1.64 18.42 -5.60
N GLU A 156 2.60 18.79 -4.74
CA GLU A 156 3.25 20.10 -4.80
C GLU A 156 4.19 20.22 -6.01
N GLU A 157 4.72 19.11 -6.50
CA GLU A 157 5.58 19.09 -7.69
C GLU A 157 4.82 19.52 -8.95
N ASP A 158 3.50 19.29 -9.01
CA ASP A 158 2.67 19.68 -10.15
C ASP A 158 2.62 21.22 -10.34
N GLN A 159 2.86 22.01 -9.29
CA GLN A 159 2.95 23.48 -9.38
C GLN A 159 4.32 23.96 -9.91
N LEU A 160 5.41 23.24 -9.65
CA LEU A 160 6.75 23.60 -10.10
C LEU A 160 6.99 23.31 -11.60
N TRP A 161 6.29 22.32 -12.17
CA TRP A 161 6.35 22.06 -13.62
C TRP A 161 5.80 23.21 -14.46
N LEU A 162 4.84 23.98 -13.94
CA LEU A 162 4.32 25.18 -14.62
C LEU A 162 5.33 26.35 -14.61
N LEU A 163 6.19 26.44 -13.60
CA LEU A 163 7.21 27.50 -13.49
C LEU A 163 8.53 27.16 -14.22
N THR A 164 8.81 25.88 -14.44
CA THR A 164 10.03 25.41 -15.14
C THR A 164 9.81 25.18 -16.64
N ALA A 165 8.58 25.30 -17.13
CA ALA A 165 8.23 25.19 -18.55
C ALA A 165 8.23 26.54 -19.30
N VAL A 166 9.02 27.52 -18.85
CA VAL A 166 9.41 28.65 -19.72
C VAL A 166 10.57 28.17 -20.60
N PRO A 167 10.44 28.15 -21.94
CA PRO A 167 11.57 27.78 -22.78
C PRO A 167 12.65 28.86 -22.62
N MET A 168 13.78 28.46 -22.05
CA MET A 168 15.05 29.17 -22.19
C MET A 168 15.53 29.03 -23.64
N TYR A 169 14.84 29.69 -24.56
CA TYR A 169 15.33 29.95 -25.92
C TYR A 169 14.73 31.27 -26.41
N LYS A 170 15.53 32.33 -26.34
CA LYS A 170 15.71 33.30 -27.41
C LYS A 170 17.07 33.99 -27.20
N GLN A 171 17.75 34.14 -28.35
CA GLN A 171 19.14 34.55 -28.57
C GLN A 171 19.51 35.88 -27.93
#